data_AF-A0A2D2DF11-F1
#
_entry.id   AF-A0A2D2DF11-F1
#
_cell.length_a   1.000
_cell.length_b   1.000
_cell.length_c   1.000
_cell.angle_alpha   90.00
_cell.angle_beta   90.00
_cell.angle_gamma   90.00
#
_symmetry.space_group_name_H-M   'P 1'
#
loop_
_entity.id
_entity.type
_entity.pdbx_description
1 polymer ?
#
loop_
_entity_poly.entity_id
_entity_poly.type
_entity_poly.pdbx_seq_one_letter_code
_entity_poly.pdbx_strand_id
1 'polypeptide(L)'
;MVSDNTGNIKGVQSSASVFLHEAAHAVDPDMIAQKKVSAGIYKDMAEKSAVIITDAVARDLGEVTRGNYKGGKVEVENVTAHTIPGKVWVQVGANGQLETGPRFEPTTDAPRFGSVHPYKDVKPDKATEKPVTLSPPQPPQPNQPGPATDPAESQRRPIPDAPAAFGKQIQAAGLALNDSPVMDGTLQRVPVAGGLPGNRDGAYAGHLDGHPHGHISNFASGVKQDWSMDGVALSSKQQSQLAVDAQNARQQRGTELSEQYNNVAAKTMEKFERLPDTPPAGGNAYLASKQIDGHGVKFDGDKVVVPLRDIDGKIWSAQTIQPGEDGGATFEKGGRRVGNMHIIGDIKPGNDVLVAEGYASGASLHQATGKPVVVAFDVRNMDAVVDSVKSRHPTVPVHIMADHAGVEKATAAAEKHQVGIAFPESKTAGKMADFNELHVREGLPAVKDQVDKALARSVDHSLEQATTAARAQRGDSAEVRTAAADSKHTGPVTAMTSYHAVQAVGEKAFIAHELRDLPGIPVQDKPILIAYHDGRAQMSDMAPERAAGQQR
;
A
#
# COMPACT_ATOMS: atom_id res chain seq x y z
N MET A 1 -9.61 32.56 -2.11
CA MET A 1 -10.66 32.83 -3.13
C MET A 1 -9.96 33.20 -4.42
N VAL A 2 -10.35 32.56 -5.52
CA VAL A 2 -9.79 32.82 -6.86
C VAL A 2 -10.77 33.73 -7.60
N SER A 3 -10.32 34.92 -7.94
CA SER A 3 -11.09 35.90 -8.72
C SER A 3 -10.55 35.99 -10.14
N ASP A 4 -11.44 36.27 -11.10
CA ASP A 4 -10.98 36.66 -12.42
C ASP A 4 -10.38 38.09 -12.42
N ASN A 5 -9.82 38.47 -13.55
CA ASN A 5 -9.24 39.79 -13.82
C ASN A 5 -10.26 40.94 -13.81
N THR A 6 -11.55 40.66 -13.58
CA THR A 6 -12.61 41.65 -13.37
C THR A 6 -13.06 41.74 -11.91
N GLY A 7 -12.40 41.00 -11.01
CA GLY A 7 -12.70 41.00 -9.57
C GLY A 7 -13.86 40.09 -9.17
N ASN A 8 -14.42 39.32 -10.11
CA ASN A 8 -15.50 38.38 -9.81
C ASN A 8 -14.93 37.10 -9.20
N ILE A 9 -15.42 36.70 -8.03
CA ILE A 9 -15.03 35.45 -7.38
C ILE A 9 -15.49 34.28 -8.24
N LYS A 10 -14.53 33.54 -8.81
CA LYS A 10 -14.80 32.35 -9.61
C LYS A 10 -14.74 31.08 -8.78
N GLY A 11 -14.02 31.03 -7.66
CA GLY A 11 -14.06 29.84 -6.79
C GLY A 11 -13.37 30.04 -5.44
N VAL A 12 -13.52 29.05 -4.57
CA VAL A 12 -12.80 28.97 -3.29
C VAL A 12 -11.87 27.77 -3.39
N GLN A 13 -10.57 28.02 -3.30
CA GLN A 13 -9.52 27.00 -3.20
C GLN A 13 -8.81 27.25 -1.87
N SER A 14 -8.57 26.20 -1.08
CA SER A 14 -7.84 26.36 0.17
C SER A 14 -6.36 26.65 -0.12
N SER A 15 -5.78 27.54 0.69
CA SER A 15 -4.34 27.85 0.67
C SER A 15 -3.49 26.60 0.91
N ALA A 16 -4.03 25.62 1.64
CA ALA A 16 -3.40 24.33 1.91
C ALA A 16 -3.24 23.48 0.64
N SER A 17 -4.25 23.42 -0.22
CA SER A 17 -4.21 22.70 -1.50
C SER A 17 -3.13 23.28 -2.44
N VAL A 18 -3.00 24.61 -2.49
CA VAL A 18 -1.96 25.31 -3.27
C VAL A 18 -0.57 25.09 -2.67
N PHE A 19 -0.43 25.23 -1.35
CA PHE A 19 0.84 24.99 -0.67
C PHE A 19 1.34 23.55 -0.86
N LEU A 20 0.45 22.56 -0.79
CA LEU A 20 0.78 21.15 -1.00
C LEU A 20 1.19 20.84 -2.43
N HIS A 21 0.56 21.50 -3.40
CA HIS A 21 0.93 21.38 -4.81
C HIS A 21 2.36 21.88 -5.05
N GLU A 22 2.70 23.06 -4.53
CA GLU A 22 4.05 23.63 -4.64
C GLU A 22 5.07 22.88 -3.78
N ALA A 23 4.67 22.40 -2.60
CA ALA A 23 5.52 21.57 -1.75
C ALA A 23 5.84 20.23 -2.43
N ALA A 24 4.88 19.61 -3.12
CA ALA A 24 5.10 18.37 -3.87
C ALA A 24 6.14 18.54 -4.99
N HIS A 25 6.25 19.73 -5.58
CA HIS A 25 7.34 20.08 -6.50
C HIS A 25 8.68 20.27 -5.79
N ALA A 26 8.68 20.72 -4.54
CA ALA A 26 9.90 21.01 -3.77
C ALA A 26 10.57 19.77 -3.14
N VAL A 27 9.88 18.64 -2.99
CA VAL A 27 10.41 17.44 -2.29
C VAL A 27 11.25 16.51 -3.17
N ASP A 28 11.48 16.82 -4.45
CA ASP A 28 12.29 15.95 -5.32
C ASP A 28 13.17 16.73 -6.30
N PRO A 29 14.45 16.99 -5.94
CA PRO A 29 15.39 17.58 -6.87
C PRO A 29 15.89 16.61 -7.97
N ASP A 30 15.77 15.28 -7.83
CA ASP A 30 16.61 14.36 -8.62
C ASP A 30 16.00 13.02 -9.11
N MET A 31 14.73 12.67 -8.87
CA MET A 31 14.20 11.34 -9.29
C MET A 31 12.97 11.34 -10.20
N ILE A 32 12.13 12.37 -10.22
CA ILE A 32 10.86 12.35 -10.99
C ILE A 32 10.75 13.48 -12.04
N ALA A 33 11.48 14.59 -11.88
CA ALA A 33 11.28 15.83 -12.64
C ALA A 33 11.51 15.75 -14.17
N GLN A 34 12.16 14.69 -14.69
CA GLN A 34 12.50 14.58 -16.12
C GLN A 34 11.86 13.40 -16.87
N LYS A 35 11.09 12.55 -16.19
CA LYS A 35 10.48 11.38 -16.85
C LYS A 35 9.20 11.81 -17.58
N LYS A 36 9.26 11.91 -18.91
CA LYS A 36 8.09 12.20 -19.75
C LYS A 36 7.01 11.13 -19.55
N VAL A 37 5.77 11.57 -19.34
CA VAL A 37 4.60 10.68 -19.26
C VAL A 37 4.14 10.34 -20.68
N SER A 38 3.76 9.09 -20.94
CA SER A 38 3.28 8.64 -22.26
C SER A 38 1.96 9.28 -22.68
N ALA A 39 1.22 9.87 -21.74
CA ALA A 39 -0.03 10.59 -21.98
C ALA A 39 0.24 12.09 -21.92
N GLY A 40 0.07 12.81 -23.03
CA GLY A 40 0.35 14.26 -23.20
C GLY A 40 -0.56 15.22 -22.40
N ILE A 41 -1.12 14.76 -21.29
CA ILE A 41 -2.00 15.48 -20.37
C ILE A 41 -1.26 16.07 -19.15
N TYR A 42 -0.03 15.60 -18.87
CA TYR A 42 0.84 16.14 -17.82
C TYR A 42 2.21 16.51 -18.40
N LYS A 43 2.85 17.53 -17.81
CA LYS A 43 4.17 18.01 -18.25
C LYS A 43 5.28 16.98 -18.01
N ASP A 44 5.23 16.32 -16.86
CA ASP A 44 6.16 15.28 -16.41
C ASP A 44 5.51 14.45 -15.27
N MET A 45 6.22 13.44 -14.77
CA MET A 45 5.72 12.59 -13.68
C MET A 45 5.61 13.32 -12.33
N ALA A 46 6.34 14.43 -12.15
CA ALA A 46 6.32 15.19 -10.89
C ALA A 46 5.01 15.97 -10.82
N GLU A 47 4.65 16.62 -11.92
CA GLU A 47 3.36 17.28 -12.11
C GLU A 47 2.19 16.30 -11.91
N LYS A 48 2.28 15.11 -12.50
CA LYS A 48 1.24 14.08 -12.33
C LYS A 48 1.08 13.67 -10.86
N SER A 49 2.18 13.50 -10.14
CA SER A 49 2.18 13.05 -8.75
C SER A 49 1.68 14.16 -7.80
N ALA A 50 2.13 15.39 -8.01
CA ALA A 50 1.65 16.57 -7.30
C ALA A 50 0.12 16.71 -7.46
N VAL A 51 -0.38 16.57 -8.69
CA VAL A 51 -1.82 16.60 -8.99
C VAL A 51 -2.60 15.52 -8.24
N ILE A 52 -2.14 14.27 -8.25
CA ILE A 52 -2.83 13.17 -7.56
C ILE A 52 -2.90 13.42 -6.05
N ILE A 53 -1.82 13.91 -5.45
CA ILE A 53 -1.75 14.23 -4.01
C ILE A 53 -2.68 15.40 -3.70
N THR A 54 -2.68 16.45 -4.52
CA THR A 54 -3.56 17.60 -4.36
C THR A 54 -5.05 17.20 -4.50
N ASP A 55 -5.40 16.32 -5.44
CA ASP A 55 -6.78 15.87 -5.67
C ASP A 55 -7.30 15.02 -4.49
N ALA A 56 -6.46 14.15 -3.93
CA ALA A 56 -6.82 13.37 -2.73
C ALA A 56 -7.13 14.28 -1.54
N VAL A 57 -6.32 15.31 -1.31
CA VAL A 57 -6.51 16.24 -0.19
C VAL A 57 -7.66 17.22 -0.43
N ALA A 58 -7.83 17.70 -1.66
CA ALA A 58 -8.96 18.58 -2.02
C ALA A 58 -10.31 17.86 -1.84
N ARG A 59 -10.36 16.54 -2.15
CA ARG A 59 -11.52 15.69 -1.88
C ARG A 59 -11.82 15.61 -0.37
N ASP A 60 -10.81 15.34 0.45
CA ASP A 60 -10.96 15.24 1.90
C ASP A 60 -11.40 16.58 2.54
N LEU A 61 -11.08 17.70 1.90
CA LEU A 61 -11.53 19.04 2.29
C LEU A 61 -12.92 19.42 1.75
N GLY A 62 -13.59 18.54 1.00
CA GLY A 62 -14.92 18.76 0.44
C GLY A 62 -14.95 19.75 -0.74
N GLU A 63 -13.81 20.00 -1.39
CA GLU A 63 -13.73 20.88 -2.55
C GLU A 63 -14.31 20.17 -3.79
N VAL A 64 -15.32 20.78 -4.44
CA VAL A 64 -15.96 20.19 -5.65
C VAL A 64 -15.27 20.59 -6.96
N THR A 65 -14.50 21.69 -6.95
CA THR A 65 -13.74 22.17 -8.12
C THR A 65 -12.43 22.83 -7.69
N ARG A 66 -11.37 22.70 -8.50
CA ARG A 66 -10.09 23.41 -8.32
C ARG A 66 -9.66 24.20 -9.55
N GLY A 67 -8.69 25.10 -9.37
CA GLY A 67 -8.01 25.79 -10.46
C GLY A 67 -6.93 24.91 -11.11
N ASN A 68 -6.79 24.97 -12.43
CA ASN A 68 -5.65 24.39 -13.14
C ASN A 68 -4.48 25.39 -13.23
N TYR A 69 -3.30 24.93 -13.69
CA TYR A 69 -2.09 25.76 -13.85
C TYR A 69 -2.25 26.97 -14.79
N LYS A 70 -3.42 27.07 -15.43
CA LYS A 70 -3.87 28.06 -16.41
C LYS A 70 -5.07 28.88 -15.90
N GLY A 71 -5.44 28.76 -14.63
CA GLY A 71 -6.52 29.54 -14.00
C GLY A 71 -7.96 29.12 -14.37
N GLY A 72 -8.16 28.01 -15.09
CA GLY A 72 -9.48 27.44 -15.40
C GLY A 72 -9.96 26.45 -14.33
N LYS A 73 -11.27 26.18 -14.27
CA LYS A 73 -11.88 25.24 -13.30
C LYS A 73 -11.86 23.79 -13.78
N VAL A 74 -11.59 22.86 -12.86
CA VAL A 74 -11.68 21.41 -13.08
C VAL A 74 -12.38 20.76 -11.89
N GLU A 75 -13.23 19.77 -12.13
CA GLU A 75 -13.86 18.97 -11.06
C GLU A 75 -12.82 18.05 -10.41
N VAL A 76 -12.87 17.93 -9.07
CA VAL A 76 -11.87 17.19 -8.26
C VAL A 76 -11.84 15.68 -8.56
N GLU A 77 -12.80 15.17 -9.34
CA GLU A 77 -12.86 13.77 -9.79
C GLU A 77 -12.53 13.56 -11.27
N ASN A 78 -12.19 14.62 -12.02
CA ASN A 78 -11.86 14.54 -13.44
C ASN A 78 -10.37 14.80 -13.70
N VAL A 79 -9.56 13.76 -13.58
CA VAL A 79 -8.10 13.79 -13.83
C VAL A 79 -7.70 14.05 -15.30
N THR A 80 -8.66 14.21 -16.22
CA THR A 80 -8.40 14.18 -17.69
C THR A 80 -8.78 15.44 -18.49
N ALA A 81 -9.32 16.49 -17.88
CA ALA A 81 -9.76 17.68 -18.63
C ALA A 81 -8.66 18.75 -18.80
N HIS A 82 -7.65 18.50 -19.65
CA HIS A 82 -6.66 19.51 -20.04
C HIS A 82 -6.36 19.50 -21.55
N THR A 83 -7.25 20.04 -22.38
CA THR A 83 -6.87 20.68 -23.66
C THR A 83 -7.99 21.55 -24.20
N ILE A 84 -7.70 22.83 -24.46
CA ILE A 84 -8.26 23.52 -25.64
C ILE A 84 -7.07 24.22 -26.34
N PRO A 85 -6.87 24.02 -27.66
CA PRO A 85 -5.78 24.66 -28.40
C PRO A 85 -6.12 26.12 -28.73
N GLY A 86 -5.16 27.03 -28.50
CA GLY A 86 -5.14 28.37 -29.09
C GLY A 86 -5.30 29.55 -28.11
N LYS A 87 -4.21 30.33 -27.99
CA LYS A 87 -4.03 31.71 -27.43
C LYS A 87 -3.46 31.86 -25.99
N VAL A 88 -2.90 33.06 -25.76
CA VAL A 88 -1.65 33.44 -25.05
C VAL A 88 -1.85 33.80 -23.56
N TRP A 89 -0.80 33.66 -22.71
CA TRP A 89 -0.82 34.03 -21.28
C TRP A 89 -0.43 35.47 -21.01
N VAL A 90 -0.94 35.99 -19.88
CA VAL A 90 -0.62 37.31 -19.32
C VAL A 90 -0.29 37.16 -17.83
N GLN A 91 0.77 37.81 -17.37
CA GLN A 91 1.13 37.91 -15.96
C GLN A 91 1.04 39.37 -15.50
N VAL A 92 0.55 39.58 -14.26
CA VAL A 92 0.58 40.90 -13.60
C VAL A 92 1.83 40.97 -12.74
N GLY A 93 2.72 41.91 -13.05
CA GLY A 93 3.94 42.15 -12.27
C GLY A 93 3.63 42.73 -10.90
N ALA A 94 4.60 42.71 -9.97
CA ALA A 94 4.44 43.20 -8.60
C ALA A 94 4.10 44.70 -8.48
N ASN A 95 4.11 45.43 -9.60
CA ASN A 95 3.68 46.84 -9.74
C ASN A 95 2.28 46.99 -10.38
N GLY A 96 1.57 45.91 -10.67
CA GLY A 96 0.23 45.92 -11.26
C GLY A 96 0.15 46.08 -12.78
N GLN A 97 1.28 46.11 -13.51
CA GLN A 97 1.26 46.18 -14.98
C GLN A 97 1.28 44.79 -15.65
N LEU A 98 0.65 44.69 -16.82
CA LEU A 98 0.54 43.47 -17.62
C LEU A 98 1.75 43.33 -18.55
N GLU A 99 2.47 42.22 -18.45
CA GLU A 99 3.57 41.89 -19.38
C GLU A 99 3.25 40.62 -20.20
N THR A 100 3.65 40.60 -21.47
CA THR A 100 3.45 39.48 -22.42
C THR A 100 4.73 39.15 -23.19
N GLY A 101 5.08 37.86 -23.33
CA GLY A 101 6.29 37.38 -24.05
C GLY A 101 5.98 36.49 -25.28
N PRO A 102 6.93 36.32 -26.23
CA PRO A 102 6.66 35.70 -27.52
C PRO A 102 6.72 34.16 -27.54
N ARG A 103 6.08 33.62 -28.58
CA ARG A 103 5.66 32.23 -28.85
C ARG A 103 6.83 31.34 -29.32
N PHE A 104 6.94 30.13 -28.78
CA PHE A 104 7.81 29.07 -29.33
C PHE A 104 6.99 28.14 -30.23
N GLU A 105 7.43 27.93 -31.47
CA GLU A 105 6.86 26.91 -32.37
C GLU A 105 7.78 25.68 -32.39
N PRO A 106 7.24 24.45 -32.29
CA PRO A 106 8.07 23.26 -32.35
C PRO A 106 8.41 22.95 -33.80
N THR A 107 9.70 22.98 -34.15
CA THR A 107 10.16 22.43 -35.42
C THR A 107 10.25 20.91 -35.33
N THR A 108 9.74 20.27 -36.37
CA THR A 108 9.94 18.86 -36.71
C THR A 108 11.42 18.63 -37.02
N ASP A 109 12.14 17.96 -36.12
CA ASP A 109 13.23 17.04 -36.47
C ASP A 109 13.75 16.32 -35.22
N ALA A 110 13.58 15.01 -35.20
CA ALA A 110 14.21 14.13 -34.22
C ALA A 110 15.56 13.65 -34.76
N PRO A 111 16.64 13.61 -33.94
CA PRO A 111 17.73 12.68 -34.17
C PRO A 111 17.65 11.47 -33.24
N ARG A 112 17.90 10.30 -33.83
CA ARG A 112 18.07 9.01 -33.17
C ARG A 112 19.51 8.81 -32.68
N PHE A 113 19.63 8.25 -31.47
CA PHE A 113 20.64 7.37 -30.83
C PHE A 113 22.16 7.51 -31.09
N GLY A 114 22.94 7.42 -29.99
CA GLY A 114 24.35 7.01 -29.99
C GLY A 114 24.99 6.80 -28.60
N SER A 115 25.25 5.53 -28.26
CA SER A 115 26.39 4.94 -27.49
C SER A 115 26.79 5.37 -26.06
N VAL A 116 27.07 4.31 -25.28
CA VAL A 116 27.61 4.14 -23.91
C VAL A 116 29.08 4.56 -23.75
N HIS A 117 29.49 5.15 -22.60
CA HIS A 117 30.71 4.87 -21.76
C HIS A 117 30.91 5.92 -20.61
N PRO A 118 31.78 5.67 -19.59
CA PRO A 118 31.41 5.70 -18.17
C PRO A 118 31.79 6.99 -17.41
N TYR A 119 31.29 7.05 -16.17
CA TYR A 119 31.63 7.92 -15.04
C TYR A 119 33.02 8.57 -15.13
N LYS A 120 33.06 9.90 -15.01
CA LYS A 120 34.24 10.65 -14.58
C LYS A 120 33.89 11.46 -13.34
N ASP A 121 34.76 11.33 -12.35
CA ASP A 121 34.74 12.02 -11.06
C ASP A 121 34.53 13.54 -11.20
N VAL A 122 33.56 14.08 -10.49
CA VAL A 122 33.49 15.52 -10.20
C VAL A 122 33.73 15.70 -8.70
N LYS A 123 34.86 16.36 -8.38
CA LYS A 123 35.21 16.81 -7.03
C LYS A 123 34.20 17.86 -6.54
N PRO A 124 33.89 17.91 -5.24
CA PRO A 124 32.98 18.91 -4.70
C PRO A 124 33.65 20.29 -4.71
N ASP A 125 32.99 21.26 -5.35
CA ASP A 125 33.40 22.66 -5.28
C ASP A 125 33.02 23.28 -3.93
N LYS A 126 33.99 23.98 -3.35
CA LYS A 126 33.86 24.74 -2.11
C LYS A 126 33.02 25.99 -2.37
N ALA A 127 31.81 26.05 -1.82
CA ALA A 127 31.09 27.30 -1.62
C ALA A 127 31.09 27.66 -0.13
N THR A 128 31.59 28.86 0.15
CA THR A 128 31.84 29.46 1.45
C THR A 128 30.55 29.72 2.24
N GLU A 129 30.41 29.08 3.40
CA GLU A 129 29.44 29.47 4.42
C GLU A 129 29.86 30.81 5.07
N LYS A 130 28.96 31.79 5.06
CA LYS A 130 28.95 32.88 6.05
C LYS A 130 27.72 32.69 6.93
N PRO A 131 27.86 32.66 8.27
CA PRO A 131 26.74 32.48 9.17
C PRO A 131 25.90 33.76 9.23
N VAL A 132 24.59 33.64 8.99
CA VAL A 132 23.62 34.69 9.31
C VAL A 132 23.16 34.47 10.76
N THR A 133 23.72 35.25 11.68
CA THR A 133 23.19 35.40 13.04
C THR A 133 21.87 36.18 13.01
N LEU A 134 20.79 35.56 13.43
CA LEU A 134 19.53 36.24 13.76
C LEU A 134 19.64 36.83 15.17
N SER A 135 19.51 38.15 15.29
CA SER A 135 19.41 38.84 16.58
C SER A 135 18.08 38.49 17.28
N PRO A 136 18.06 38.36 18.63
CA PRO A 136 16.82 38.15 19.37
C PRO A 136 15.89 39.38 19.30
N PRO A 137 14.57 39.19 19.36
CA PRO A 137 13.60 40.28 19.30
C PRO A 137 13.71 41.20 20.52
N GLN A 138 13.60 42.50 20.28
CA GLN A 138 13.65 43.57 21.27
C GLN A 138 12.34 43.60 22.10
N PRO A 139 12.37 43.85 23.43
CA PRO A 139 11.15 43.92 24.23
C PRO A 139 10.30 45.17 23.88
N PRO A 140 8.95 45.07 24.00
CA PRO A 140 8.05 46.16 23.64
C PRO A 140 8.18 47.37 24.58
N GLN A 141 8.12 48.57 24.01
CA GLN A 141 8.09 49.82 24.77
C GLN A 141 6.69 50.07 25.39
N PRO A 142 6.59 50.56 26.64
CA PRO A 142 5.32 50.83 27.28
C PRO A 142 4.74 52.18 26.82
N ASN A 143 3.43 52.17 26.57
CA ASN A 143 2.54 53.30 26.25
C ASN A 143 2.22 53.53 24.77
N GLN A 144 1.35 52.68 24.21
CA GLN A 144 0.23 53.15 23.38
C GLN A 144 -1.06 52.40 23.76
N PRO A 145 -2.22 53.06 23.88
CA PRO A 145 -3.49 52.40 24.15
C PRO A 145 -3.97 51.63 22.90
N GLY A 146 -4.22 50.33 23.04
CA GLY A 146 -4.80 49.50 21.98
C GLY A 146 -6.28 49.83 21.72
N PRO A 147 -6.81 49.52 20.51
CA PRO A 147 -8.21 49.73 20.18
C PRO A 147 -9.13 48.78 20.97
N ALA A 148 -10.36 49.25 21.18
CA ALA A 148 -11.38 48.66 22.05
C ALA A 148 -11.67 47.17 21.76
N THR A 149 -11.82 46.42 22.85
CA THR A 149 -12.25 45.01 22.89
C THR A 149 -13.68 44.85 22.36
N ASP A 150 -13.87 43.88 21.46
CA ASP A 150 -15.15 43.42 20.93
C ASP A 150 -16.09 42.93 22.07
N PRO A 151 -17.36 43.36 22.15
CA PRO A 151 -18.27 43.02 23.27
C PRO A 151 -18.60 41.52 23.45
N ALA A 152 -18.14 40.65 22.54
CA ALA A 152 -18.39 39.21 22.61
C ALA A 152 -17.55 38.46 23.67
N GLU A 153 -16.60 39.10 24.35
CA GLU A 153 -15.69 38.43 25.29
C GLU A 153 -16.25 38.23 26.72
N SER A 154 -17.48 38.69 27.00
CA SER A 154 -18.05 38.72 28.37
C SER A 154 -18.94 37.52 28.76
N GLN A 155 -18.95 36.42 28.00
CA GLN A 155 -19.66 35.19 28.41
C GLN A 155 -18.80 33.92 28.26
N ARG A 156 -17.67 33.83 28.97
CA ARG A 156 -17.01 32.54 29.19
C ARG A 156 -17.72 31.81 30.33
N ARG A 157 -18.48 30.75 30.03
CA ARG A 157 -18.85 29.71 31.02
C ARG A 157 -17.55 29.14 31.61
N PRO A 158 -17.53 28.67 32.87
CA PRO A 158 -16.35 27.99 33.42
C PRO A 158 -15.95 26.85 32.49
N ILE A 159 -14.67 26.84 32.08
CA ILE A 159 -14.08 25.80 31.22
C ILE A 159 -14.20 24.46 31.98
N PRO A 160 -14.87 23.43 31.46
CA PRO A 160 -14.80 22.10 32.06
C PRO A 160 -13.35 21.59 32.00
N ASP A 161 -12.89 20.93 33.06
CA ASP A 161 -11.56 20.35 33.13
C ASP A 161 -11.40 19.27 32.04
N ALA A 162 -10.73 19.62 30.93
CA ALA A 162 -10.57 18.77 29.76
C ALA A 162 -9.85 17.45 30.08
N PRO A 163 -8.74 17.44 30.87
CA PRO A 163 -8.19 16.21 31.43
C PRO A 163 -9.21 15.36 32.19
N ALA A 164 -10.06 15.95 33.03
CA ALA A 164 -11.08 15.18 33.75
C ALA A 164 -12.18 14.62 32.82
N ALA A 165 -12.60 15.38 31.80
CA ALA A 165 -13.58 14.95 30.82
C ALA A 165 -13.04 13.82 29.94
N PHE A 166 -11.80 13.93 29.48
CA PHE A 166 -11.13 12.90 28.70
C PHE A 166 -10.85 11.64 29.54
N GLY A 167 -10.46 11.81 30.80
CA GLY A 167 -10.23 10.71 31.75
C GLY A 167 -11.48 9.84 31.96
N LYS A 168 -12.67 10.46 32.04
CA LYS A 168 -13.94 9.73 32.08
C LYS A 168 -14.16 8.89 30.82
N GLN A 169 -13.79 9.40 29.65
CA GLN A 169 -13.96 8.66 28.41
C GLN A 169 -12.96 7.50 28.28
N ILE A 170 -11.72 7.68 28.76
CA ILE A 170 -10.71 6.62 28.87
C ILE A 170 -11.22 5.48 29.75
N GLN A 171 -11.80 5.82 30.92
CA GLN A 171 -12.38 4.83 31.83
C GLN A 171 -13.63 4.15 31.24
N ALA A 172 -14.50 4.90 30.56
CA ALA A 172 -15.67 4.36 29.86
C ALA A 172 -15.30 3.38 28.73
N ALA A 173 -14.15 3.60 28.06
CA ALA A 173 -13.59 2.68 27.07
C ALA A 173 -12.94 1.42 27.70
N GLY A 174 -13.02 1.27 29.02
CA GLY A 174 -12.52 0.11 29.76
C GLY A 174 -11.04 0.16 30.07
N LEU A 175 -10.39 1.32 30.01
CA LEU A 175 -8.99 1.47 30.38
C LEU A 175 -8.84 1.85 31.86
N ALA A 176 -7.88 1.23 32.54
CA ALA A 176 -7.58 1.54 33.94
C ALA A 176 -6.68 2.77 34.00
N LEU A 177 -7.26 3.91 34.38
CA LEU A 177 -6.58 5.18 34.56
C LEU A 177 -6.71 5.62 36.02
N ASN A 178 -5.57 5.67 36.72
CA ASN A 178 -5.50 6.02 38.15
C ASN A 178 -5.22 7.51 38.40
N ASP A 179 -4.56 8.17 37.45
CA ASP A 179 -4.15 9.58 37.53
C ASP A 179 -4.82 10.39 36.41
N SER A 180 -4.76 11.72 36.48
CA SER A 180 -5.21 12.58 35.38
C SER A 180 -4.48 12.22 34.07
N PRO A 181 -5.19 12.15 32.93
CA PRO A 181 -4.58 11.73 31.67
C PRO A 181 -3.54 12.75 31.18
N VAL A 182 -2.43 12.26 30.63
CA VAL A 182 -1.41 13.09 29.98
C VAL A 182 -1.92 13.48 28.60
N MET A 183 -2.10 14.79 28.37
CA MET A 183 -2.69 15.32 27.13
C MET A 183 -1.71 16.22 26.36
N ASP A 184 -0.48 15.74 26.17
CA ASP A 184 0.61 16.42 25.46
C ASP A 184 0.81 15.90 24.02
N GLY A 185 -0.10 15.07 23.52
CA GLY A 185 -0.05 14.42 22.21
C GLY A 185 0.78 13.14 22.16
N THR A 186 1.44 12.75 23.25
CA THR A 186 2.21 11.50 23.31
C THR A 186 1.31 10.29 23.55
N LEU A 187 1.68 9.13 22.97
CA LEU A 187 0.94 7.89 23.16
C LEU A 187 1.24 7.29 24.54
N GLN A 188 0.22 7.22 25.39
CA GLN A 188 0.29 6.67 26.72
C GLN A 188 -0.24 5.23 26.75
N ARG A 189 0.56 4.29 27.27
CA ARG A 189 0.18 2.88 27.45
C ARG A 189 -0.34 2.63 28.86
N VAL A 190 -1.57 2.14 28.96
CA VAL A 190 -2.27 1.89 30.23
C VAL A 190 -2.85 0.47 30.29
N PRO A 191 -3.06 -0.10 31.48
CA PRO A 191 -3.77 -1.36 31.64
C PRO A 191 -5.25 -1.26 31.22
N VAL A 192 -5.87 -2.40 30.95
CA VAL A 192 -7.32 -2.53 30.79
C VAL A 192 -7.92 -2.81 32.17
N ALA A 193 -9.11 -2.25 32.45
CA ALA A 193 -9.82 -2.48 33.71
C ALA A 193 -10.14 -3.97 33.88
N GLY A 194 -9.71 -4.56 35.01
CA GLY A 194 -9.83 -6.00 35.26
C GLY A 194 -8.85 -6.89 34.48
N GLY A 195 -7.88 -6.31 33.77
CA GLY A 195 -6.83 -7.04 33.07
C GLY A 195 -5.78 -7.66 34.00
N LEU A 196 -4.97 -8.58 33.45
CA LEU A 196 -3.89 -9.23 34.18
C LEU A 196 -2.87 -8.20 34.72
N PRO A 197 -2.37 -8.35 35.96
CA PRO A 197 -1.38 -7.44 36.53
C PRO A 197 -0.13 -7.33 35.64
N GLY A 198 0.22 -6.10 35.24
CA GLY A 198 1.41 -5.82 34.41
C GLY A 198 1.15 -5.64 32.91
N ASN A 199 -0.02 -6.06 32.40
CA ASN A 199 -0.37 -5.83 30.99
C ASN A 199 -0.82 -4.39 30.73
N ARG A 200 -0.40 -3.82 29.59
CA ARG A 200 -0.76 -2.47 29.15
C ARG A 200 -1.47 -2.50 27.80
N ASP A 201 -2.56 -3.26 27.74
CA ASP A 201 -3.36 -3.50 26.52
C ASP A 201 -4.35 -2.36 26.19
N GLY A 202 -4.20 -1.21 26.84
CA GLY A 202 -4.82 0.05 26.47
C GLY A 202 -3.81 1.08 25.98
N ALA A 203 -4.26 1.98 25.11
CA ALA A 203 -3.51 3.16 24.72
C ALA A 203 -4.44 4.38 24.60
N TYR A 204 -3.92 5.56 24.90
CA TYR A 204 -4.58 6.82 24.56
C TYR A 204 -3.55 7.88 24.16
N ALA A 205 -3.99 8.89 23.42
CA ALA A 205 -3.22 10.10 23.15
C ALA A 205 -4.18 11.30 23.23
N GLY A 206 -4.01 12.14 24.25
CA GLY A 206 -4.80 13.37 24.42
C GLY A 206 -4.00 14.59 24.01
N HIS A 207 -4.69 15.64 23.60
CA HIS A 207 -4.13 16.86 23.05
C HIS A 207 -4.84 18.07 23.68
N LEU A 208 -4.07 19.07 24.13
CA LEU A 208 -4.57 20.35 24.66
C LEU A 208 -4.23 21.55 23.76
N ASP A 209 -3.60 21.31 22.61
CA ASP A 209 -3.22 22.33 21.64
C ASP A 209 -4.43 22.83 20.85
N GLY A 210 -5.17 23.75 21.48
CA GLY A 210 -6.25 24.49 20.87
C GLY A 210 -7.63 23.93 21.21
N HIS A 211 -8.04 22.82 20.60
CA HIS A 211 -9.30 22.14 20.95
C HIS A 211 -8.97 20.82 21.64
N PRO A 212 -9.35 20.64 22.92
CA PRO A 212 -9.09 19.39 23.60
C PRO A 212 -9.70 18.20 22.85
N HIS A 213 -8.84 17.29 22.42
CA HIS A 213 -9.23 16.09 21.70
C HIS A 213 -8.31 14.93 22.09
N GLY A 214 -8.69 13.71 21.73
CA GLY A 214 -7.85 12.56 21.98
C GLY A 214 -8.37 11.29 21.33
N HIS A 215 -7.47 10.32 21.21
CA HIS A 215 -7.77 8.99 20.71
C HIS A 215 -7.63 7.98 21.84
N ILE A 216 -8.52 7.00 21.89
CA ILE A 216 -8.56 5.94 22.89
C ILE A 216 -8.64 4.59 22.17
N SER A 217 -7.77 3.65 22.54
CA SER A 217 -7.72 2.30 21.99
C SER A 217 -7.65 1.27 23.12
N ASN A 218 -8.60 0.34 23.13
CA ASN A 218 -8.58 -0.86 23.98
C ASN A 218 -8.32 -2.08 23.10
N PHE A 219 -7.11 -2.65 23.18
CA PHE A 219 -6.71 -3.76 22.31
C PHE A 219 -7.32 -5.10 22.74
N ALA A 220 -7.81 -5.23 23.98
CA ALA A 220 -8.45 -6.43 24.48
C ALA A 220 -9.91 -6.56 24.00
N SER A 221 -10.66 -5.44 23.96
CA SER A 221 -12.04 -5.41 23.46
C SER A 221 -12.17 -4.99 22.00
N GLY A 222 -11.09 -4.47 21.40
CA GLY A 222 -11.09 -3.93 20.03
C GLY A 222 -11.66 -2.52 19.90
N VAL A 223 -12.08 -1.87 21.00
CA VAL A 223 -12.65 -0.51 20.98
C VAL A 223 -11.61 0.51 20.51
N LYS A 224 -12.00 1.33 19.54
CA LYS A 224 -11.28 2.54 19.13
C LYS A 224 -12.26 3.70 19.14
N GLN A 225 -11.88 4.78 19.81
CA GLN A 225 -12.75 5.93 19.98
C GLN A 225 -11.95 7.23 19.86
N ASP A 226 -12.50 8.18 19.11
CA ASP A 226 -12.08 9.58 19.13
C ASP A 226 -12.94 10.38 20.12
N TRP A 227 -12.31 11.31 20.83
CA TRP A 227 -12.93 12.23 21.77
C TRP A 227 -12.55 13.66 21.42
N SER A 228 -13.50 14.57 21.54
CA SER A 228 -13.33 16.00 21.32
C SER A 228 -14.27 16.77 22.25
N MET A 229 -13.89 17.96 22.67
CA MET A 229 -14.64 18.73 23.67
C MET A 229 -15.49 19.85 23.06
N ASP A 230 -16.82 19.71 23.06
CA ASP A 230 -17.73 20.68 22.43
C ASP A 230 -17.54 22.14 22.91
N GLY A 231 -17.53 23.08 21.96
CA GLY A 231 -17.63 24.52 22.22
C GLY A 231 -16.37 25.37 22.00
N VAL A 232 -15.23 24.78 21.62
CA VAL A 232 -14.02 25.53 21.22
C VAL A 232 -13.78 25.36 19.72
N ALA A 233 -14.25 26.29 18.90
CA ALA A 233 -13.93 26.30 17.47
C ALA A 233 -12.52 26.87 17.27
N LEU A 234 -11.60 26.04 16.77
CA LEU A 234 -10.28 26.51 16.33
C LEU A 234 -10.45 27.53 15.20
N SER A 235 -9.72 28.65 15.25
CA SER A 235 -9.68 29.57 14.11
C SER A 235 -9.11 28.86 12.88
N SER A 236 -9.51 29.26 11.66
CA SER A 236 -9.00 28.66 10.43
C SER A 236 -7.46 28.69 10.33
N LYS A 237 -6.81 29.71 10.93
CA LYS A 237 -5.34 29.80 11.01
C LYS A 237 -4.74 28.73 11.93
N GLN A 238 -5.34 28.48 13.09
CA GLN A 238 -4.90 27.43 14.02
C GLN A 238 -5.13 26.03 13.45
N GLN A 239 -6.27 25.80 12.78
CA GLN A 239 -6.52 24.53 12.07
C GLN A 239 -5.48 24.27 10.98
N SER A 240 -5.15 25.30 10.18
CA SER A 240 -4.12 25.16 9.15
C SER A 240 -2.73 24.89 9.73
N GLN A 241 -2.38 25.51 10.85
CA GLN A 241 -1.08 25.28 11.50
C GLN A 241 -0.99 23.86 12.08
N LEU A 242 -2.04 23.40 12.76
CA LEU A 242 -2.10 22.03 13.29
C LEU A 242 -2.06 20.98 12.19
N ALA A 243 -2.70 21.24 11.04
CA ALA A 243 -2.62 20.34 9.88
C ALA A 243 -1.20 20.27 9.30
N VAL A 244 -0.51 21.42 9.20
CA VAL A 244 0.90 21.49 8.78
C VAL A 244 1.81 20.79 9.78
N ASP A 245 1.63 21.01 11.08
CA ASP A 245 2.44 20.40 12.13
C ASP A 245 2.21 18.89 12.19
N ALA A 246 0.95 18.43 12.08
CA ALA A 246 0.62 17.02 12.00
C ALA A 246 1.23 16.36 10.75
N GLN A 247 1.24 17.06 9.61
CA GLN A 247 1.89 16.57 8.39
C GLN A 247 3.40 16.48 8.57
N ASN A 248 4.04 17.53 9.10
CA ASN A 248 5.48 17.54 9.37
C ASN A 248 5.86 16.42 10.34
N ALA A 249 5.09 16.23 11.43
CA ALA A 249 5.32 15.16 12.39
C ALA A 249 5.10 13.77 11.78
N ARG A 250 4.12 13.59 10.88
CA ARG A 250 3.94 12.35 10.12
C ARG A 250 5.11 12.07 9.19
N GLN A 251 5.61 13.10 8.50
CA GLN A 251 6.79 12.99 7.62
C GLN A 251 8.04 12.64 8.43
N GLN A 252 8.32 13.37 9.51
CA GLN A 252 9.45 13.10 10.41
C GLN A 252 9.43 11.68 10.95
N ARG A 253 8.29 11.23 11.50
CA ARG A 253 8.14 9.83 11.95
C ARG A 253 8.33 8.82 10.82
N GLY A 254 7.87 9.15 9.61
CA GLY A 254 8.08 8.32 8.42
C GLY A 254 9.57 8.17 8.08
N THR A 255 10.31 9.27 8.09
CA THR A 255 11.75 9.29 7.86
C THR A 255 12.51 8.52 8.95
N GLU A 256 12.25 8.80 10.22
CA GLU A 256 12.89 8.11 11.35
C GLU A 256 12.63 6.60 11.31
N LEU A 257 11.41 6.18 11.02
CA LEU A 257 11.06 4.77 10.89
C LEU A 257 11.76 4.11 9.70
N SER A 258 11.86 4.81 8.57
CA SER A 258 12.60 4.35 7.39
C SER A 258 14.09 4.17 7.68
N GLU A 259 14.71 5.14 8.35
CA GLU A 259 16.10 5.06 8.79
C GLU A 259 16.32 3.90 9.75
N GLN A 260 15.43 3.73 10.73
CA GLN A 260 15.46 2.59 11.64
C GLN A 260 15.40 1.27 10.87
N TYR A 261 14.48 1.13 9.92
CA TYR A 261 14.36 -0.08 9.11
C TYR A 261 15.60 -0.36 8.27
N ASN A 262 16.20 0.65 7.64
CA ASN A 262 17.42 0.48 6.87
C ASN A 262 18.61 0.07 7.76
N ASN A 263 18.72 0.66 8.96
CA ASN A 263 19.76 0.32 9.92
C ASN A 263 19.63 -1.12 10.43
N VAL A 264 18.41 -1.56 10.75
CA VAL A 264 18.15 -2.95 11.19
C VAL A 264 18.37 -3.92 10.03
N ALA A 265 17.92 -3.58 8.82
CA ALA A 265 18.12 -4.39 7.62
C ALA A 265 19.61 -4.67 7.35
N ALA A 266 20.45 -3.62 7.37
CA ALA A 266 21.89 -3.75 7.14
C ALA A 266 22.57 -4.70 8.15
N LYS A 267 22.28 -4.51 9.45
CA LYS A 267 22.82 -5.37 10.52
C LYS A 267 22.32 -6.82 10.42
N THR A 268 21.04 -6.98 10.08
CA THR A 268 20.42 -8.30 9.94
C THR A 268 21.02 -9.05 8.76
N MET A 269 21.21 -8.39 7.62
CA MET A 269 21.84 -8.96 6.43
C MET A 269 23.27 -9.42 6.74
N GLU A 270 24.09 -8.56 7.33
CA GLU A 270 25.48 -8.89 7.70
C GLU A 270 25.55 -10.08 8.66
N LYS A 271 24.67 -10.10 9.68
CA LYS A 271 24.58 -11.24 10.62
C LYS A 271 24.14 -12.51 9.89
N PHE A 272 23.09 -12.43 9.08
CA PHE A 272 22.52 -13.59 8.38
C PHE A 272 23.55 -14.22 7.43
N GLU A 273 24.27 -13.43 6.64
CA GLU A 273 25.25 -13.96 5.68
C GLU A 273 26.36 -14.79 6.35
N ARG A 274 26.75 -14.43 7.58
CA ARG A 274 27.78 -15.15 8.36
C ARG A 274 27.31 -16.47 8.95
N LEU A 275 26.00 -16.71 9.02
CA LEU A 275 25.49 -17.95 9.59
C LEU A 275 25.65 -19.12 8.61
N PRO A 276 25.91 -20.35 9.10
CA PRO A 276 25.97 -21.55 8.27
C PRO A 276 24.61 -21.88 7.63
N ASP A 277 24.68 -22.40 6.40
CA ASP A 277 23.50 -22.87 5.65
C ASP A 277 23.10 -24.31 6.02
N THR A 278 23.96 -25.03 6.73
CA THR A 278 23.72 -26.42 7.16
C THR A 278 23.45 -26.49 8.67
N PRO A 279 22.57 -27.39 9.12
CA PRO A 279 22.31 -27.58 10.54
C PRO A 279 23.55 -28.08 11.29
N PRO A 280 23.57 -28.00 12.63
CA PRO A 280 24.60 -28.62 13.47
C PRO A 280 24.80 -30.12 13.18
N ALA A 281 25.95 -30.67 13.60
CA ALA A 281 26.38 -32.05 13.30
C ALA A 281 25.46 -33.17 13.85
N GLY A 282 24.37 -32.83 14.56
CA GLY A 282 23.32 -33.75 15.00
C GLY A 282 21.94 -33.49 14.37
N GLY A 283 21.88 -32.63 13.35
CA GLY A 283 20.62 -32.11 12.81
C GLY A 283 20.10 -30.92 13.62
N ASN A 284 18.81 -30.62 13.47
CA ASN A 284 18.14 -29.57 14.22
C ASN A 284 16.85 -30.12 14.86
N ALA A 285 16.72 -29.98 16.17
CA ALA A 285 15.61 -30.56 16.93
C ALA A 285 14.24 -30.03 16.50
N TYR A 286 14.13 -28.72 16.20
CA TYR A 286 12.89 -28.10 15.74
C TYR A 286 12.47 -28.63 14.36
N LEU A 287 13.41 -28.67 13.40
CA LEU A 287 13.14 -29.21 12.07
C LEU A 287 12.72 -30.69 12.14
N ALA A 288 13.42 -31.48 12.97
CA ALA A 288 13.11 -32.90 13.19
C ALA A 288 11.72 -33.11 13.83
N SER A 289 11.37 -32.35 14.88
CA SER A 289 10.06 -32.47 15.54
C SER A 289 8.91 -32.08 14.61
N LYS A 290 9.15 -31.08 13.74
CA LYS A 290 8.19 -30.63 12.73
C LYS A 290 8.20 -31.47 11.45
N GLN A 291 9.13 -32.43 11.33
CA GLN A 291 9.34 -33.30 10.16
C GLN A 291 9.59 -32.54 8.86
N ILE A 292 10.28 -31.39 8.95
CA ILE A 292 10.51 -30.49 7.82
C ILE A 292 12.00 -30.26 7.56
N ASP A 293 12.30 -29.83 6.33
CA ASP A 293 13.64 -29.42 5.92
C ASP A 293 13.90 -27.92 6.13
N GLY A 294 15.19 -27.57 6.15
CA GLY A 294 15.65 -26.18 6.18
C GLY A 294 15.73 -25.56 4.79
N HIS A 295 14.67 -24.86 4.35
CA HIS A 295 14.61 -24.18 3.06
C HIS A 295 14.92 -22.69 3.18
N GLY A 296 16.07 -22.26 2.67
CA GLY A 296 16.47 -20.84 2.64
C GLY A 296 16.68 -20.22 4.03
N VAL A 297 16.84 -21.07 5.05
CA VAL A 297 17.14 -20.70 6.43
C VAL A 297 18.64 -20.87 6.70
N LYS A 298 19.11 -20.25 7.78
CA LYS A 298 20.47 -20.44 8.30
C LYS A 298 20.42 -20.78 9.78
N PHE A 299 21.55 -21.22 10.34
CA PHE A 299 21.59 -21.78 11.69
C PHE A 299 22.48 -20.96 12.62
N ASP A 300 21.97 -20.57 13.79
CA ASP A 300 22.73 -19.94 14.87
C ASP A 300 22.79 -20.90 16.06
N GLY A 301 23.80 -21.78 16.05
CA GLY A 301 23.81 -22.98 16.89
C GLY A 301 22.60 -23.85 16.57
N ASP A 302 21.81 -24.21 17.59
CA ASP A 302 20.61 -25.04 17.44
C ASP A 302 19.35 -24.23 17.02
N LYS A 303 19.47 -22.92 16.81
CA LYS A 303 18.36 -22.06 16.38
C LYS A 303 18.26 -22.03 14.86
N VAL A 304 17.04 -21.93 14.36
CA VAL A 304 16.77 -21.70 12.94
C VAL A 304 16.49 -20.22 12.72
N VAL A 305 17.21 -19.61 11.78
CA VAL A 305 17.06 -18.20 11.40
C VAL A 305 16.42 -18.12 10.02
N VAL A 306 15.22 -17.57 9.96
CA VAL A 306 14.43 -17.38 8.74
C VAL A 306 14.50 -15.90 8.34
N PRO A 307 15.02 -15.53 7.17
CA PRO A 307 15.11 -14.14 6.75
C PRO A 307 13.73 -13.59 6.34
N LEU A 308 13.42 -12.36 6.74
CA LEU A 308 12.25 -11.62 6.23
C LEU A 308 12.73 -10.72 5.09
N ARG A 309 12.30 -11.04 3.87
CA ARG A 309 12.68 -10.36 2.63
C ARG A 309 11.51 -9.64 2.01
N ASP A 310 11.76 -8.54 1.30
CA ASP A 310 10.76 -8.02 0.37
C ASP A 310 10.67 -8.90 -0.89
N ILE A 311 9.75 -8.56 -1.81
CA ILE A 311 9.51 -9.34 -3.03
C ILE A 311 10.72 -9.33 -3.98
N ASP A 312 11.63 -8.38 -3.82
CA ASP A 312 12.87 -8.25 -4.60
C ASP A 312 14.05 -8.96 -3.91
N GLY A 313 13.84 -9.56 -2.74
CA GLY A 313 14.79 -10.42 -2.04
C GLY A 313 15.67 -9.70 -1.02
N LYS A 314 15.50 -8.39 -0.79
CA LYS A 314 16.27 -7.65 0.22
C LYS A 314 15.83 -8.05 1.62
N ILE A 315 16.78 -8.42 2.48
CA ILE A 315 16.52 -8.74 3.88
C ILE A 315 16.23 -7.45 4.66
N TRP A 316 15.10 -7.41 5.35
CA TRP A 316 14.67 -6.29 6.20
C TRP A 316 14.60 -6.63 7.69
N SER A 317 14.48 -7.92 8.02
CA SER A 317 14.41 -8.45 9.37
C SER A 317 14.70 -9.96 9.32
N ALA A 318 14.70 -10.63 10.46
CA ALA A 318 14.78 -12.08 10.55
C ALA A 318 13.91 -12.58 11.72
N GLN A 319 13.38 -13.79 11.57
CA GLN A 319 12.76 -14.55 12.63
C GLN A 319 13.78 -15.60 13.12
N THR A 320 14.01 -15.65 14.42
CA THR A 320 14.82 -16.70 15.05
C THR A 320 13.91 -17.63 15.82
N ILE A 321 13.94 -18.91 15.46
CA ILE A 321 13.17 -19.99 16.06
C ILE A 321 14.08 -20.72 17.05
N GLN A 322 13.61 -20.84 18.30
CA GLN A 322 14.33 -21.55 19.36
C GLN A 322 14.30 -23.07 19.13
N PRO A 323 15.31 -23.81 19.62
CA PRO A 323 15.30 -25.26 19.59
C PRO A 323 14.14 -25.82 20.44
N GLY A 324 13.66 -27.01 20.07
CA GLY A 324 12.60 -27.73 20.79
C GLY A 324 11.25 -27.75 20.05
N GLU A 325 10.32 -28.56 20.57
CA GLU A 325 9.02 -28.83 19.92
C GLU A 325 8.12 -27.59 19.87
N ASP A 326 8.16 -26.78 20.93
CA ASP A 326 7.37 -25.54 21.05
C ASP A 326 7.81 -24.47 20.03
N GLY A 327 9.07 -24.52 19.57
CA GLY A 327 9.57 -23.68 18.48
C GLY A 327 9.35 -22.18 18.67
N GLY A 328 9.41 -21.68 19.92
CA GLY A 328 9.18 -20.27 20.22
C GLY A 328 10.02 -19.35 19.32
N ALA A 329 9.40 -18.32 18.76
CA ALA A 329 10.04 -17.49 17.74
C ALA A 329 10.10 -16.01 18.14
N THR A 330 11.23 -15.37 17.84
CA THR A 330 11.46 -13.93 18.07
C THR A 330 11.87 -13.23 16.78
N PHE A 331 11.47 -11.98 16.60
CA PHE A 331 11.87 -11.17 15.44
C PHE A 331 12.95 -10.15 15.83
N GLU A 332 13.76 -9.73 14.86
CA GLU A 332 14.71 -8.62 15.05
C GLU A 332 13.98 -7.35 15.50
N LYS A 333 14.40 -6.80 16.64
CA LYS A 333 13.74 -5.66 17.27
C LYS A 333 13.85 -4.43 16.36
N GLY A 334 12.70 -3.83 16.06
CA GLY A 334 12.64 -2.64 15.20
C GLY A 334 12.79 -2.94 13.71
N GLY A 335 12.87 -4.21 13.30
CA GLY A 335 12.89 -4.61 11.90
C GLY A 335 11.52 -4.47 11.23
N ARG A 336 11.50 -4.22 9.92
CA ARG A 336 10.28 -4.12 9.14
C ARG A 336 9.70 -5.52 8.93
N ARG A 337 8.46 -5.75 9.36
CA ARG A 337 7.75 -7.03 9.15
C ARG A 337 6.67 -6.94 8.07
N VAL A 338 5.91 -5.84 8.06
CA VAL A 338 4.80 -5.64 7.13
C VAL A 338 5.32 -5.58 5.69
N GLY A 339 4.76 -6.42 4.83
CA GLY A 339 5.13 -6.59 3.42
C GLY A 339 6.39 -7.44 3.18
N ASN A 340 7.02 -7.95 4.23
CA ASN A 340 8.17 -8.83 4.12
C ASN A 340 7.78 -10.29 4.41
N MET A 341 8.44 -11.23 3.76
CA MET A 341 8.08 -12.63 3.69
C MET A 341 9.33 -13.52 3.53
N HIS A 342 9.14 -14.82 3.62
CA HIS A 342 10.17 -15.79 3.23
C HIS A 342 9.64 -16.67 2.10
N ILE A 343 10.41 -16.87 1.05
CA ILE A 343 10.00 -17.67 -0.11
C ILE A 343 10.75 -18.99 -0.08
N ILE A 344 9.99 -20.08 -0.07
CA ILE A 344 10.46 -21.45 -0.22
C ILE A 344 10.24 -21.87 -1.67
N GLY A 345 11.30 -22.25 -2.38
CA GLY A 345 11.28 -22.54 -3.81
C GLY A 345 11.30 -21.27 -4.68
N ASP A 346 10.99 -21.43 -5.97
CA ASP A 346 11.01 -20.33 -6.95
C ASP A 346 9.61 -20.01 -7.47
N ILE A 347 9.22 -18.73 -7.44
CA ILE A 347 8.03 -18.26 -8.14
C ILE A 347 8.34 -18.16 -9.65
N LYS A 348 7.67 -18.98 -10.45
CA LYS A 348 7.82 -19.03 -11.91
C LYS A 348 6.46 -18.81 -12.58
N PRO A 349 6.40 -18.17 -13.76
CA PRO A 349 5.18 -18.08 -14.54
C PRO A 349 4.54 -19.47 -14.75
N GLY A 350 3.22 -19.55 -14.61
CA GLY A 350 2.45 -20.79 -14.75
C GLY A 350 2.33 -21.65 -13.48
N ASN A 351 3.18 -21.44 -12.47
CA ASN A 351 3.11 -22.21 -11.22
C ASN A 351 2.10 -21.59 -10.24
N ASP A 352 1.36 -22.42 -9.51
CA ASP A 352 0.64 -21.95 -8.32
C ASP A 352 1.63 -21.58 -7.21
N VAL A 353 1.35 -20.46 -6.53
CA VAL A 353 2.03 -20.03 -5.31
C VAL A 353 1.10 -20.21 -4.12
N LEU A 354 1.61 -20.87 -3.09
CA LEU A 354 0.92 -21.02 -1.82
C LEU A 354 1.39 -19.93 -0.84
N VAL A 355 0.52 -19.44 0.02
CA VAL A 355 0.88 -18.50 1.09
C VAL A 355 0.53 -19.12 2.43
N ALA A 356 1.51 -19.25 3.32
CA ALA A 356 1.36 -19.84 4.65
C ALA A 356 1.64 -18.79 5.74
N GLU A 357 1.07 -18.97 6.93
CA GLU A 357 1.39 -18.11 8.07
C GLU A 357 2.77 -18.43 8.65
N GLY A 358 2.99 -19.65 9.12
CA GLY A 358 4.26 -20.07 9.76
C GLY A 358 5.25 -20.76 8.83
N TYR A 359 6.53 -20.74 9.20
CA TYR A 359 7.61 -21.42 8.45
C TYR A 359 7.38 -22.94 8.37
N ALA A 360 6.98 -23.59 9.46
CA ALA A 360 6.74 -25.05 9.46
C ALA A 360 5.60 -25.46 8.53
N SER A 361 4.49 -24.72 8.54
CA SER A 361 3.39 -24.90 7.60
C SER A 361 3.88 -24.71 6.16
N GLY A 362 4.66 -23.64 5.92
CA GLY A 362 5.24 -23.36 4.61
C GLY A 362 6.13 -24.48 4.07
N ALA A 363 7.04 -24.99 4.90
CA ALA A 363 7.92 -26.10 4.53
C ALA A 363 7.14 -27.40 4.28
N SER A 364 6.12 -27.69 5.11
CA SER A 364 5.26 -28.87 4.93
C SER A 364 4.49 -28.81 3.61
N LEU A 365 3.94 -27.64 3.27
CA LEU A 365 3.26 -27.40 1.99
C LEU A 365 4.22 -27.58 0.81
N HIS A 366 5.44 -27.04 0.91
CA HIS A 366 6.45 -27.20 -0.14
C HIS A 366 6.86 -28.65 -0.32
N GLN A 367 7.20 -29.36 0.76
CA GLN A 367 7.58 -30.77 0.72
C GLN A 367 6.46 -31.67 0.17
N ALA A 368 5.19 -31.35 0.47
CA ALA A 368 4.04 -32.12 -0.01
C ALA A 368 3.76 -31.92 -1.50
N THR A 369 4.02 -30.73 -2.03
CA THR A 369 3.50 -30.31 -3.34
C THR A 369 4.57 -29.96 -4.37
N GLY A 370 5.79 -29.66 -3.93
CA GLY A 370 6.85 -29.07 -4.76
C GLY A 370 6.58 -27.63 -5.22
N LYS A 371 5.46 -27.02 -4.82
CA LYS A 371 5.05 -25.67 -5.25
C LYS A 371 5.79 -24.60 -4.44
N PRO A 372 6.09 -23.43 -5.02
CA PRO A 372 6.62 -22.31 -4.26
C PRO A 372 5.66 -21.89 -3.14
N VAL A 373 6.21 -21.61 -1.96
CA VAL A 373 5.45 -21.19 -0.78
C VAL A 373 6.00 -19.90 -0.21
N VAL A 374 5.12 -18.93 0.04
CA VAL A 374 5.44 -17.65 0.66
C VAL A 374 4.98 -17.68 2.10
N VAL A 375 5.90 -17.49 3.04
CA VAL A 375 5.64 -17.45 4.47
C VAL A 375 5.42 -16.01 4.91
N ALA A 376 4.22 -15.70 5.41
CA ALA A 376 3.80 -14.37 5.82
C ALA A 376 4.17 -14.02 7.28
N PHE A 377 4.55 -15.02 8.09
CA PHE A 377 4.95 -14.95 9.50
C PHE A 377 3.86 -14.54 10.52
N ASP A 378 2.79 -13.90 10.07
CA ASP A 378 1.68 -13.44 10.90
C ASP A 378 0.47 -13.24 9.98
N VAL A 379 -0.71 -13.71 10.37
CA VAL A 379 -1.93 -13.51 9.58
C VAL A 379 -2.23 -12.02 9.28
N ARG A 380 -1.79 -11.09 10.15
CA ARG A 380 -1.94 -9.64 9.92
C ARG A 380 -1.07 -9.12 8.78
N ASN A 381 -0.04 -9.86 8.39
CA ASN A 381 0.83 -9.55 7.27
C ASN A 381 0.34 -10.18 5.95
N MET A 382 -0.62 -11.11 6.03
CA MET A 382 -1.13 -11.87 4.89
C MET A 382 -1.59 -10.96 3.74
N ASP A 383 -2.36 -9.92 4.03
CA ASP A 383 -2.84 -8.96 3.05
C ASP A 383 -1.69 -8.30 2.26
N ALA A 384 -0.70 -7.75 2.98
CA ALA A 384 0.43 -7.05 2.36
C ALA A 384 1.33 -8.01 1.54
N VAL A 385 1.48 -9.25 2.00
CA VAL A 385 2.26 -10.29 1.31
C VAL A 385 1.56 -10.74 0.03
N VAL A 386 0.26 -11.04 0.09
CA VAL A 386 -0.52 -11.41 -1.10
C VAL A 386 -0.51 -10.28 -2.13
N ASP A 387 -0.70 -9.04 -1.69
CA ASP A 387 -0.62 -7.85 -2.55
C ASP A 387 0.75 -7.73 -3.25
N SER A 388 1.83 -7.91 -2.49
CA SER A 388 3.20 -7.84 -3.01
C SER A 388 3.46 -8.91 -4.08
N VAL A 389 3.04 -10.16 -3.83
CA VAL A 389 3.19 -11.28 -4.76
C VAL A 389 2.38 -11.04 -6.03
N LYS A 390 1.09 -10.69 -5.91
CA LYS A 390 0.23 -10.43 -7.07
C LYS A 390 0.71 -9.24 -7.89
N SER A 391 1.16 -8.17 -7.24
CA SER A 391 1.69 -6.99 -7.94
C SER A 391 2.95 -7.32 -8.75
N ARG A 392 3.82 -8.18 -8.21
CA ARG A 392 5.06 -8.59 -8.89
C ARG A 392 4.87 -9.68 -9.93
N HIS A 393 3.91 -10.58 -9.70
CA HIS A 393 3.62 -11.75 -10.50
C HIS A 393 2.12 -11.85 -10.81
N PRO A 394 1.57 -10.95 -11.64
CA PRO A 394 0.13 -10.78 -11.75
C PRO A 394 -0.58 -11.95 -12.45
N THR A 395 0.13 -12.74 -13.26
CA THR A 395 -0.41 -13.95 -13.91
C THR A 395 -0.27 -15.21 -13.06
N VAL A 396 0.42 -15.15 -11.92
CA VAL A 396 0.66 -16.32 -11.06
C VAL A 396 -0.56 -16.54 -10.15
N PRO A 397 -1.16 -17.75 -10.17
CA PRO A 397 -2.21 -18.14 -9.23
C PRO A 397 -1.69 -18.14 -7.80
N VAL A 398 -2.28 -17.33 -6.92
CA VAL A 398 -1.94 -17.29 -5.49
C VAL A 398 -3.03 -17.98 -4.68
N HIS A 399 -2.68 -18.76 -3.66
CA HIS A 399 -3.64 -19.45 -2.80
C HIS A 399 -3.19 -19.39 -1.33
N ILE A 400 -4.08 -18.96 -0.43
CA ILE A 400 -3.80 -18.87 1.00
C ILE A 400 -4.06 -20.23 1.68
N MET A 401 -3.05 -20.78 2.33
CA MET A 401 -3.10 -22.00 3.13
C MET A 401 -3.01 -21.59 4.61
N ALA A 402 -4.15 -21.19 5.17
CA ALA A 402 -4.23 -20.52 6.46
C ALA A 402 -4.44 -21.46 7.64
N ASP A 403 -4.01 -21.00 8.81
CA ASP A 403 -4.22 -21.66 10.09
C ASP A 403 -5.61 -21.31 10.66
N HIS A 404 -6.20 -22.18 11.48
CA HIS A 404 -7.55 -21.95 12.04
C HIS A 404 -7.62 -20.78 13.04
N ALA A 405 -6.49 -20.38 13.63
CA ALA A 405 -6.42 -19.20 14.49
C ALA A 405 -6.55 -17.87 13.71
N GLY A 406 -6.31 -17.91 12.39
CA GLY A 406 -6.26 -16.74 11.52
C GLY A 406 -7.47 -16.55 10.59
N VAL A 407 -8.53 -17.37 10.73
CA VAL A 407 -9.64 -17.48 9.75
C VAL A 407 -10.16 -16.12 9.28
N GLU A 408 -10.57 -15.23 10.18
CA GLU A 408 -11.18 -13.95 9.81
C GLU A 408 -10.28 -13.10 8.89
N LYS A 409 -9.01 -12.93 9.26
CA LYS A 409 -8.06 -12.10 8.52
C LYS A 409 -7.59 -12.77 7.23
N ALA A 410 -7.39 -14.08 7.25
CA ALA A 410 -7.03 -14.84 6.07
C ALA A 410 -8.16 -14.81 5.03
N THR A 411 -9.40 -14.99 5.47
CA THR A 411 -10.59 -14.88 4.60
C THR A 411 -10.73 -13.47 4.05
N ALA A 412 -10.58 -12.42 4.88
CA ALA A 412 -10.64 -11.05 4.40
C ALA A 412 -9.55 -10.73 3.36
N ALA A 413 -8.32 -11.26 3.53
CA ALA A 413 -7.27 -11.14 2.54
C ALA A 413 -7.59 -11.91 1.25
N ALA A 414 -8.13 -13.13 1.38
CA ALA A 414 -8.56 -13.94 0.24
C ALA A 414 -9.64 -13.25 -0.59
N GLU A 415 -10.66 -12.69 0.06
CA GLU A 415 -11.75 -11.95 -0.58
C GLU A 415 -11.25 -10.67 -1.26
N LYS A 416 -10.46 -9.85 -0.53
CA LYS A 416 -9.90 -8.60 -1.07
C LYS A 416 -9.09 -8.82 -2.34
N HIS A 417 -8.27 -9.88 -2.34
CA HIS A 417 -7.41 -10.21 -3.46
C HIS A 417 -8.04 -11.20 -4.45
N GLN A 418 -9.27 -11.65 -4.21
CA GLN A 418 -9.97 -12.67 -4.99
C GLN A 418 -9.11 -13.92 -5.21
N VAL A 419 -8.44 -14.42 -4.18
CA VAL A 419 -7.58 -15.61 -4.22
C VAL A 419 -8.21 -16.77 -3.45
N GLY A 420 -7.79 -17.98 -3.78
CA GLY A 420 -8.19 -19.21 -3.13
C GLY A 420 -7.74 -19.26 -1.67
N ILE A 421 -8.52 -19.92 -0.83
CA ILE A 421 -8.18 -20.16 0.57
C ILE A 421 -8.51 -21.59 0.99
N ALA A 422 -7.67 -22.18 1.83
CA ALA A 422 -7.93 -23.45 2.49
C ALA A 422 -7.37 -23.46 3.90
N PHE A 423 -8.00 -24.30 4.73
CA PHE A 423 -7.60 -24.58 6.10
C PHE A 423 -7.34 -26.08 6.23
N PRO A 424 -6.41 -26.49 7.11
CA PRO A 424 -6.11 -27.89 7.31
C PRO A 424 -7.30 -28.60 7.96
N GLU A 425 -7.68 -29.75 7.41
CA GLU A 425 -8.73 -30.60 7.95
C GLU A 425 -8.20 -31.97 8.36
N SER A 426 -8.79 -32.54 9.40
CA SER A 426 -8.42 -33.85 9.92
C SER A 426 -9.35 -34.93 9.40
N LYS A 427 -8.82 -36.10 8.99
CA LYS A 427 -9.68 -37.28 8.77
C LYS A 427 -10.10 -37.94 10.09
N THR A 428 -9.34 -37.72 11.15
CA THR A 428 -9.61 -38.22 12.50
C THR A 428 -10.38 -37.18 13.32
N ALA A 429 -11.08 -37.57 14.38
CA ALA A 429 -11.72 -36.59 15.25
C ALA A 429 -10.67 -35.61 15.84
N GLY A 430 -10.95 -34.30 15.76
CA GLY A 430 -10.10 -33.22 16.24
C GLY A 430 -9.66 -32.27 15.14
N LYS A 431 -9.87 -30.96 15.34
CA LYS A 431 -9.39 -29.92 14.42
C LYS A 431 -7.87 -29.85 14.45
N MET A 432 -7.26 -29.55 13.30
CA MET A 432 -5.85 -29.15 13.23
C MET A 432 -5.74 -27.64 13.39
N ALA A 433 -4.69 -27.15 14.03
CA ALA A 433 -4.41 -25.73 14.07
C ALA A 433 -3.82 -25.26 12.74
N ASP A 434 -2.85 -26.00 12.20
CA ASP A 434 -2.07 -25.63 11.00
C ASP A 434 -1.76 -26.83 10.07
N PHE A 435 -1.20 -26.55 8.89
CA PHE A 435 -0.85 -27.57 7.90
C PHE A 435 0.36 -28.44 8.29
N ASN A 436 1.21 -27.99 9.23
CA ASN A 436 2.29 -28.81 9.75
C ASN A 436 1.77 -29.85 10.74
N GLU A 437 0.79 -29.54 11.58
CA GLU A 437 0.12 -30.53 12.43
C GLU A 437 -0.55 -31.62 11.60
N LEU A 438 -1.21 -31.23 10.50
CA LEU A 438 -1.78 -32.18 9.53
C LEU A 438 -0.67 -33.07 8.94
N HIS A 439 0.45 -32.47 8.55
CA HIS A 439 1.61 -33.20 8.04
C HIS A 439 2.14 -34.21 9.07
N VAL A 440 2.46 -33.78 10.29
CA VAL A 440 3.06 -34.65 11.31
C VAL A 440 2.12 -35.82 11.67
N ARG A 441 0.81 -35.58 11.66
CA ARG A 441 -0.18 -36.57 12.10
C ARG A 441 -0.68 -37.49 10.98
N GLU A 442 -0.90 -36.97 9.77
CA GLU A 442 -1.51 -37.71 8.64
C GLU A 442 -0.61 -37.84 7.42
N GLY A 443 0.59 -37.23 7.46
CA GLY A 443 1.62 -37.32 6.43
C GLY A 443 1.45 -36.32 5.28
N LEU A 444 2.55 -36.13 4.53
CA LEU A 444 2.58 -35.28 3.32
C LEU A 444 1.49 -35.61 2.28
N PRO A 445 1.11 -36.87 2.02
CA PRO A 445 0.04 -37.17 1.06
C PRO A 445 -1.32 -36.57 1.45
N ALA A 446 -1.63 -36.48 2.74
CA ALA A 446 -2.88 -35.86 3.20
C ALA A 446 -2.88 -34.34 2.98
N VAL A 447 -1.74 -33.69 3.24
CA VAL A 447 -1.53 -32.26 2.92
C VAL A 447 -1.69 -32.04 1.42
N LYS A 448 -1.02 -32.85 0.58
CA LYS A 448 -1.08 -32.73 -0.87
C LYS A 448 -2.51 -32.85 -1.41
N ASP A 449 -3.26 -33.85 -0.95
CA ASP A 449 -4.66 -34.07 -1.36
C ASP A 449 -5.56 -32.85 -1.04
N GLN A 450 -5.40 -32.26 0.15
CA GLN A 450 -6.17 -31.06 0.52
C GLN A 450 -5.79 -29.83 -0.30
N VAL A 451 -4.49 -29.64 -0.53
CA VAL A 451 -3.98 -28.54 -1.37
C VAL A 451 -4.49 -28.71 -2.80
N ASP A 452 -4.32 -29.86 -3.43
CA ASP A 452 -4.79 -30.11 -4.81
C ASP A 452 -6.29 -29.83 -4.96
N LYS A 453 -7.12 -30.26 -3.99
CA LYS A 453 -8.56 -29.97 -3.96
C LYS A 453 -8.84 -28.48 -3.81
N ALA A 454 -8.09 -27.76 -2.97
CA ALA A 454 -8.24 -26.32 -2.79
C ALA A 454 -7.90 -25.55 -4.07
N LEU A 455 -6.84 -25.95 -4.77
CA LEU A 455 -6.44 -25.34 -6.04
C LEU A 455 -7.53 -25.53 -7.09
N ALA A 456 -8.02 -26.77 -7.25
CA ALA A 456 -9.10 -27.09 -8.19
C ALA A 456 -10.36 -26.25 -7.93
N ARG A 457 -10.82 -26.20 -6.67
CA ARG A 457 -11.98 -25.38 -6.27
C ARG A 457 -11.79 -23.90 -6.59
N SER A 458 -10.58 -23.37 -6.43
CA SER A 458 -10.29 -21.95 -6.67
C SER A 458 -10.34 -21.61 -8.15
N VAL A 459 -9.82 -22.50 -9.01
CA VAL A 459 -9.90 -22.37 -10.47
C VAL A 459 -11.35 -22.48 -10.94
N ASP A 460 -12.10 -23.49 -10.47
CA ASP A 460 -13.51 -23.68 -10.83
C ASP A 460 -14.37 -22.48 -10.43
N HIS A 461 -14.22 -21.99 -9.19
CA HIS A 461 -14.96 -20.84 -8.69
C HIS A 461 -14.64 -19.57 -9.50
N SER A 462 -13.37 -19.37 -9.85
CA SER A 462 -12.95 -18.25 -10.69
C SER A 462 -13.55 -18.32 -12.10
N LEU A 463 -13.60 -19.50 -12.71
CA LEU A 463 -14.22 -19.69 -14.02
C LEU A 463 -15.72 -19.39 -13.97
N GLU A 464 -16.42 -19.84 -12.93
CA GLU A 464 -17.83 -19.56 -12.70
C GLU A 464 -18.10 -18.05 -12.58
N GLN A 465 -17.30 -17.35 -11.76
CA GLN A 465 -17.40 -15.90 -11.59
C GLN A 465 -17.14 -15.15 -12.91
N ALA A 466 -16.07 -15.51 -13.62
CA ALA A 466 -15.70 -14.87 -14.88
C ALA A 466 -16.77 -15.09 -15.96
N THR A 467 -17.32 -16.31 -16.03
CA THR A 467 -18.43 -16.68 -16.92
C THR A 467 -19.70 -15.89 -16.60
N THR A 468 -20.04 -15.77 -15.32
CA THR A 468 -21.21 -15.01 -14.86
C THR A 468 -21.08 -13.53 -15.22
N ALA A 469 -19.91 -12.94 -14.98
CA ALA A 469 -19.62 -11.55 -15.35
C ALA A 469 -19.72 -11.31 -16.87
N ALA A 470 -19.25 -12.25 -17.69
CA ALA A 470 -19.36 -12.15 -19.14
C ALA A 470 -20.82 -12.24 -19.63
N ARG A 471 -21.61 -13.17 -19.07
CA ARG A 471 -23.05 -13.32 -19.40
C ARG A 471 -23.87 -12.09 -19.02
N ALA A 472 -23.56 -11.45 -17.90
CA ALA A 472 -24.24 -10.22 -17.48
C ALA A 472 -24.12 -9.06 -18.50
N GLN A 473 -23.06 -9.04 -19.31
CA GLN A 473 -22.84 -7.99 -20.31
C GLN A 473 -23.53 -8.25 -21.66
N ARG A 474 -23.71 -9.52 -22.07
CA ARG A 474 -24.21 -9.88 -23.43
C ARG A 474 -25.38 -10.88 -23.45
N GLY A 475 -25.98 -11.14 -22.29
CA GLY A 475 -27.18 -11.96 -22.10
C GLY A 475 -26.90 -13.45 -21.84
N ASP A 476 -27.81 -14.10 -21.13
CA ASP A 476 -27.66 -15.47 -20.60
C ASP A 476 -27.45 -16.56 -21.65
N SER A 477 -27.85 -16.31 -22.90
CA SER A 477 -27.65 -17.23 -24.02
C SER A 477 -26.20 -17.33 -24.53
N ALA A 478 -25.28 -16.57 -23.93
CA ALA A 478 -23.88 -16.57 -24.32
C ALA A 478 -23.16 -17.89 -23.96
N GLU A 479 -22.54 -18.48 -24.98
CA GLU A 479 -21.71 -19.66 -24.83
C GLU A 479 -20.30 -19.25 -24.38
N VAL A 480 -19.83 -19.85 -23.28
CA VAL A 480 -18.46 -19.64 -22.77
C VAL A 480 -17.74 -20.97 -22.85
N ARG A 481 -16.62 -21.01 -23.58
CA ARG A 481 -15.74 -22.17 -23.70
C ARG A 481 -14.37 -21.84 -23.11
N THR A 482 -13.63 -22.84 -22.67
CA THR A 482 -12.22 -22.65 -22.31
C THR A 482 -11.34 -22.68 -23.57
N ALA A 483 -10.23 -21.95 -23.55
CA ALA A 483 -9.27 -21.99 -24.65
C ALA A 483 -8.72 -23.42 -24.83
N ALA A 484 -8.73 -23.90 -26.07
CA ALA A 484 -8.15 -25.19 -26.42
C ALA A 484 -6.66 -25.06 -26.73
N ALA A 485 -5.94 -26.18 -26.65
CA ALA A 485 -4.59 -26.24 -27.22
C ALA A 485 -4.64 -25.88 -28.72
N ASP A 486 -3.62 -25.16 -29.19
CA ASP A 486 -3.45 -24.76 -30.60
C ASP A 486 -4.63 -23.97 -31.18
N SER A 487 -5.26 -23.11 -30.36
CA SER A 487 -6.36 -22.24 -30.76
C SER A 487 -5.94 -20.78 -30.96
N LYS A 488 -6.78 -20.01 -31.66
CA LYS A 488 -6.57 -18.57 -31.91
C LYS A 488 -7.86 -17.80 -31.72
N HIS A 489 -7.82 -16.75 -30.92
CA HIS A 489 -8.99 -15.99 -30.51
C HIS A 489 -8.73 -14.49 -30.58
N THR A 490 -9.68 -13.74 -31.14
CA THR A 490 -9.58 -12.29 -31.34
C THR A 490 -10.80 -11.58 -30.82
N GLY A 491 -10.58 -10.47 -30.15
CA GLY A 491 -11.65 -9.62 -29.61
C GLY A 491 -11.28 -9.03 -28.25
N PRO A 492 -12.16 -8.23 -27.65
CA PRO A 492 -11.89 -7.58 -26.37
C PRO A 492 -11.98 -8.57 -25.20
N VAL A 493 -11.14 -8.38 -24.18
CA VAL A 493 -11.29 -9.06 -22.88
C VAL A 493 -12.31 -8.29 -22.05
N THR A 494 -13.47 -8.89 -21.82
CA THR A 494 -14.65 -8.23 -21.25
C THR A 494 -14.81 -8.45 -19.75
N ALA A 495 -14.18 -9.49 -19.21
CA ALA A 495 -14.20 -9.79 -17.78
C ALA A 495 -12.88 -10.43 -17.36
N MET A 496 -12.51 -10.23 -16.09
CA MET A 496 -11.30 -10.79 -15.52
C MET A 496 -11.49 -11.06 -14.03
N THR A 497 -10.84 -12.11 -13.54
CA THR A 497 -10.74 -12.51 -12.14
C THR A 497 -9.27 -12.79 -11.83
N SER A 498 -8.92 -13.23 -10.62
CA SER A 498 -7.53 -13.57 -10.30
C SER A 498 -6.97 -14.80 -11.02
N TYR A 499 -7.80 -15.65 -11.64
CA TYR A 499 -7.33 -16.84 -12.37
C TYR A 499 -7.76 -16.87 -13.82
N HIS A 500 -8.78 -16.12 -14.24
CA HIS A 500 -9.30 -16.16 -15.60
C HIS A 500 -9.48 -14.78 -16.22
N ALA A 501 -9.18 -14.68 -17.52
CA ALA A 501 -9.63 -13.61 -18.40
C ALA A 501 -10.66 -14.16 -19.40
N VAL A 502 -11.71 -13.40 -19.71
CA VAL A 502 -12.76 -13.82 -20.65
C VAL A 502 -12.77 -12.89 -21.85
N GLN A 503 -12.54 -13.46 -23.03
CA GLN A 503 -12.48 -12.77 -24.30
C GLN A 503 -13.78 -12.96 -25.09
N ALA A 504 -14.37 -11.87 -25.58
CA ALA A 504 -15.50 -11.92 -26.49
C ALA A 504 -15.00 -12.20 -27.91
N VAL A 505 -15.37 -13.33 -28.50
CA VAL A 505 -14.97 -13.75 -29.86
C VAL A 505 -16.12 -13.68 -30.87
N GLY A 506 -17.28 -13.21 -30.42
CA GLY A 506 -18.47 -12.98 -31.24
C GLY A 506 -19.58 -12.30 -30.43
N GLU A 507 -20.77 -12.17 -30.99
CA GLU A 507 -21.90 -11.53 -30.28
C GLU A 507 -22.35 -12.32 -29.05
N LYS A 508 -22.30 -13.66 -29.12
CA LYS A 508 -22.75 -14.58 -28.06
C LYS A 508 -21.75 -15.71 -27.76
N ALA A 509 -20.48 -15.49 -28.08
CA ALA A 509 -19.42 -16.48 -27.89
C ALA A 509 -18.24 -15.85 -27.14
N PHE A 510 -17.82 -16.53 -26.08
CA PHE A 510 -16.70 -16.13 -25.24
C PHE A 510 -15.71 -17.28 -25.05
N ILE A 511 -14.45 -16.91 -24.87
CA ILE A 511 -13.37 -17.82 -24.51
C ILE A 511 -12.80 -17.40 -23.16
N ALA A 512 -12.80 -18.32 -22.20
CA ALA A 512 -12.10 -18.17 -20.93
C ALA A 512 -10.66 -18.67 -21.07
N HIS A 513 -9.73 -17.85 -20.60
CA HIS A 513 -8.30 -18.08 -20.58
C HIS A 513 -7.82 -18.13 -19.14
N GLU A 514 -7.13 -19.19 -18.74
CA GLU A 514 -6.41 -19.15 -17.47
C GLU A 514 -5.26 -18.14 -17.55
N LEU A 515 -5.20 -17.22 -16.59
CA LEU A 515 -4.16 -16.19 -16.53
C LEU A 515 -2.76 -16.79 -16.42
N ARG A 516 -2.62 -17.99 -15.81
CA ARG A 516 -1.34 -18.68 -15.66
C ARG A 516 -0.68 -19.02 -17.00
N ASP A 517 -1.48 -19.19 -18.05
CA ASP A 517 -1.01 -19.54 -19.39
C ASP A 517 -0.72 -18.30 -20.24
N LEU A 518 -1.10 -17.11 -19.76
CA LEU A 518 -0.88 -15.85 -20.45
C LEU A 518 0.50 -15.24 -20.12
N PRO A 519 1.14 -14.57 -21.09
CA PRO A 519 2.43 -13.92 -20.87
C PRO A 519 2.32 -12.62 -20.04
N GLY A 520 1.10 -12.18 -19.74
CA GLY A 520 0.81 -10.96 -18.98
C GLY A 520 -0.70 -10.78 -18.78
N ILE A 521 -1.09 -9.74 -18.04
CA ILE A 521 -2.49 -9.39 -17.85
C ILE A 521 -3.02 -8.62 -19.06
N PRO A 522 -4.07 -9.09 -19.74
CA PRO A 522 -4.68 -8.35 -20.84
C PRO A 522 -5.35 -7.06 -20.32
N VAL A 523 -5.37 -6.03 -21.15
CA VAL A 523 -6.10 -4.78 -20.86
C VAL A 523 -7.58 -5.02 -21.10
N GLN A 524 -8.40 -4.76 -20.08
CA GLN A 524 -9.85 -4.90 -20.17
C GLN A 524 -10.42 -3.98 -21.27
N ASP A 525 -11.42 -4.49 -21.99
CA ASP A 525 -12.15 -3.86 -23.10
C ASP A 525 -11.30 -3.48 -24.33
N LYS A 526 -10.01 -3.84 -24.35
CA LYS A 526 -9.14 -3.65 -25.52
C LYS A 526 -9.13 -4.92 -26.38
N PRO A 527 -9.41 -4.83 -27.69
CA PRO A 527 -9.25 -5.95 -28.61
C PRO A 527 -7.81 -6.46 -28.64
N ILE A 528 -7.65 -7.76 -28.44
CA ILE A 528 -6.35 -8.44 -28.43
C ILE A 528 -6.45 -9.75 -29.22
N LEU A 529 -5.32 -10.22 -29.74
CA LEU A 529 -5.19 -11.57 -30.25
C LEU A 529 -4.50 -12.44 -29.20
N ILE A 530 -5.15 -13.54 -28.81
CA ILE A 530 -4.58 -14.59 -27.95
C ILE A 530 -4.47 -15.87 -28.79
N ALA A 531 -3.25 -16.38 -28.95
CA ALA A 531 -2.97 -17.60 -29.71
C ALA A 531 -2.23 -18.60 -28.83
N TYR A 532 -2.69 -19.85 -28.79
CA TYR A 532 -2.05 -20.93 -28.05
C TYR A 532 -1.17 -21.77 -28.98
N HIS A 533 -0.02 -22.18 -28.47
CA HIS A 533 0.86 -23.19 -29.06
C HIS A 533 1.48 -23.99 -27.92
N ASP A 534 1.38 -25.32 -27.95
CA ASP A 534 1.87 -26.21 -26.88
C ASP A 534 1.38 -25.82 -25.47
N GLY A 535 0.12 -25.38 -25.35
CA GLY A 535 -0.50 -24.99 -24.08
C GLY A 535 -0.05 -23.65 -23.51
N ARG A 536 0.82 -22.88 -24.20
CA ARG A 536 1.17 -21.51 -23.81
C ARG A 536 0.59 -20.49 -24.76
N ALA A 537 0.10 -19.38 -24.20
CA ALA A 537 -0.44 -18.30 -25.00
C ALA A 537 0.64 -17.29 -25.43
N GLN A 538 0.45 -16.74 -26.62
CA GLN A 538 1.05 -15.50 -27.07
C GLN A 538 -0.05 -14.44 -27.20
N MET A 539 0.28 -13.21 -26.82
CA MET A 539 -0.62 -12.07 -26.92
C MET A 539 -0.02 -11.01 -27.85
N SER A 540 -0.83 -10.49 -28.76
CA SER A 540 -0.45 -9.38 -29.62
C SER A 540 -1.59 -8.38 -29.76
N ASP A 541 -1.24 -7.09 -29.66
CA ASP A 541 -2.18 -6.01 -29.93
C ASP A 541 -2.73 -6.13 -31.36
N MET A 542 -4.04 -6.00 -31.49
CA MET A 542 -4.67 -5.86 -32.80
C MET A 542 -4.36 -4.45 -33.29
N ALA A 543 -3.67 -4.31 -34.43
CA ALA A 543 -3.56 -3.02 -35.10
C ALA A 543 -4.98 -2.49 -35.35
N PRO A 544 -5.24 -1.17 -35.19
CA PRO A 544 -6.53 -0.64 -35.57
C PRO A 544 -6.78 -1.03 -37.02
N GLU A 545 -7.86 -1.77 -37.27
CA GLU A 545 -8.28 -2.08 -38.64
C GLU A 545 -8.29 -0.76 -39.40
N ARG A 546 -7.41 -0.63 -40.40
CA ARG A 546 -7.61 0.40 -41.41
C ARG A 546 -8.97 0.11 -41.98
N ALA A 547 -9.92 0.99 -41.72
CA ALA A 547 -11.18 1.08 -42.43
C ALA A 547 -10.87 1.15 -43.93
N ALA A 548 -10.77 0.00 -44.57
CA ALA A 548 -10.45 -0.16 -45.97
C ALA A 548 -11.52 -1.09 -46.54
N GLY A 549 -12.53 -0.46 -47.14
CA GLY A 549 -13.33 -1.10 -48.19
C GLY A 549 -14.80 -1.27 -47.88
N GLN A 550 -15.55 -0.17 -47.82
CA GLN A 550 -16.88 -0.09 -48.45
C GLN A 550 -17.23 1.37 -48.77
N GLN A 551 -16.53 1.91 -49.77
CA GLN A 551 -17.07 2.87 -50.71
C GLN A 551 -16.63 2.46 -52.10
N ARG A 552 -17.51 1.73 -52.80
CA ARG A 552 -17.96 2.00 -54.17
C ARG A 552 -18.93 0.92 -54.62
#